data_AF-A0A014LA95-F1
#
_entry.id   AF-A0A014LA95-F1
#
_cell.length_a   1.000
_cell.length_b   1.000
_cell.length_c   1.000
_cell.angle_alpha   90.00
_cell.angle_beta   90.00
_cell.angle_gamma   90.00
#
_symmetry.space_group_name_H-M   'P 1'
#
loop_
_entity.id
_entity.type
_entity.pdbx_description
1 polymer ?
#
loop_
_entity_poly.entity_id
_entity_poly.type
_entity_poly.pdbx_seq_one_letter_code
_entity_poly.pdbx_strand_id
1 'polypeptide(L)'
;MTTLAVAGALLTGTTMAASAADRETTATCEYPYVCFIKNGNIIGHFQDVTSGWQALPSKPTAPITVVNTRHDDVAYIRWVGGTTACLVPQSTFTVTGGQLDAVRISSSATC
;
A
#
# COMPACT_ATOMS: atom_id res chain seq x y z
N MET A 1 69.19 -14.71 9.82
CA MET A 1 69.43 -14.29 8.43
C MET A 1 68.52 -15.11 7.54
N THR A 2 67.38 -14.58 7.10
CA THR A 2 66.54 -15.20 6.05
C THR A 2 65.70 -14.15 5.32
N THR A 3 66.23 -13.73 4.16
CA THR A 3 65.63 -13.45 2.83
C THR A 3 64.29 -12.69 2.65
N LEU A 4 64.36 -11.63 1.82
CA LEU A 4 63.29 -10.89 1.12
C LEU A 4 62.56 -11.74 0.06
N ALA A 5 61.29 -11.40 -0.24
CA ALA A 5 60.77 -11.35 -1.61
C ALA A 5 59.52 -10.44 -1.73
N VAL A 6 59.53 -9.59 -2.76
CA VAL A 6 58.48 -8.65 -3.18
C VAL A 6 57.70 -9.23 -4.37
N ALA A 7 56.37 -9.13 -4.37
CA ALA A 7 55.48 -9.11 -5.54
C ALA A 7 54.06 -8.78 -5.00
N GLY A 8 53.26 -7.82 -5.45
CA GLY A 8 53.10 -7.23 -6.78
C GLY A 8 51.80 -7.75 -7.40
N ALA A 9 50.66 -7.07 -7.21
CA ALA A 9 49.50 -7.10 -8.11
C ALA A 9 48.42 -6.07 -7.70
N LEU A 10 48.34 -4.97 -8.45
CA LEU A 10 47.19 -4.08 -8.51
C LEU A 10 46.12 -4.75 -9.38
N LEU A 11 44.94 -5.00 -8.81
CA LEU A 11 43.74 -5.32 -9.59
C LEU A 11 42.58 -4.46 -9.06
N THR A 12 42.29 -3.42 -9.83
CA THR A 12 41.12 -2.55 -9.72
C THR A 12 39.85 -3.39 -9.83
N GLY A 13 39.25 -3.70 -8.69
CA GLY A 13 37.91 -4.28 -8.61
C GLY A 13 36.88 -3.22 -8.97
N THR A 14 36.31 -3.34 -10.17
CA THR A 14 35.15 -2.58 -10.64
C THR A 14 34.02 -2.65 -9.62
N THR A 15 33.66 -1.52 -9.03
CA THR A 15 32.45 -1.39 -8.23
C THR A 15 31.25 -1.65 -9.14
N MET A 16 30.62 -2.81 -9.00
CA MET A 16 29.31 -3.03 -9.57
C MET A 16 28.37 -2.01 -8.92
N ALA A 17 27.95 -1.01 -9.70
CA ALA A 17 26.85 -0.15 -9.32
C ALA A 17 25.60 -1.02 -9.22
N ALA A 18 25.31 -1.49 -8.01
CA ALA A 18 24.00 -2.03 -7.69
C ALA A 18 22.99 -0.93 -8.03
N SER A 19 22.15 -1.16 -9.03
CA SER A 19 20.97 -0.35 -9.24
C SER A 19 20.15 -0.48 -7.96
N ALA A 20 20.24 0.52 -7.08
CA ALA A 20 19.23 0.71 -6.06
C ALA A 20 17.97 1.04 -6.83
N ALA A 21 17.18 0.01 -7.17
CA ALA A 21 15.79 0.20 -7.45
C ALA A 21 15.25 0.93 -6.23
N ASP A 22 14.80 2.17 -6.40
CA ASP A 22 14.14 2.95 -5.38
C ASP A 22 13.01 2.08 -4.83
N ARG A 23 13.27 1.40 -3.72
CA ARG A 23 12.24 0.70 -2.97
C ARG A 23 11.45 1.82 -2.33
N GLU A 24 10.49 2.37 -3.08
CA GLU A 24 9.41 3.16 -2.50
C GLU A 24 9.03 2.41 -1.23
N THR A 25 9.21 3.06 -0.08
CA THR A 25 8.79 2.50 1.19
C THR A 25 7.29 2.34 1.02
N THR A 26 6.88 1.12 0.69
CA THR A 26 5.48 0.84 0.37
C THR A 26 4.80 0.95 1.71
N ALA A 27 3.94 1.97 1.89
CA ALA A 27 3.08 2.05 3.05
C ALA A 27 2.47 0.67 3.33
N THR A 28 2.92 0.01 4.39
CA THR A 28 2.45 -1.32 4.74
C THR A 28 1.11 -1.15 5.47
N CYS A 29 0.01 -1.54 4.83
CA CYS A 29 -1.27 -1.63 5.50
C CYS A 29 -1.25 -2.86 6.41
N GLU A 30 -1.36 -2.67 7.72
CA GLU A 30 -1.37 -3.77 8.68
C GLU A 30 -2.77 -4.37 8.84
N TYR A 31 -2.83 -5.65 9.21
CA TYR A 31 -4.07 -6.28 9.61
C TYR A 31 -4.55 -5.73 10.98
N PRO A 32 -5.85 -5.46 11.21
CA PRO A 32 -7.02 -5.72 10.34
C PRO A 32 -7.55 -4.47 9.62
N TYR A 33 -6.68 -3.60 9.11
CA TYR A 33 -7.10 -2.32 8.53
C TYR A 33 -7.49 -2.40 7.06
N VAL A 34 -8.43 -1.54 6.69
CA VAL A 34 -8.63 -1.09 5.31
C VAL A 34 -7.93 0.25 5.14
N CYS A 35 -6.87 0.29 4.34
CA CYS A 35 -6.05 1.49 4.15
C CYS A 35 -6.31 2.15 2.79
N PHE A 36 -6.27 3.48 2.79
CA PHE A 36 -6.29 4.33 1.61
C PHE A 36 -4.89 4.91 1.45
N ILE A 37 -4.26 4.64 0.32
CA ILE A 37 -2.88 5.01 0.03
C ILE A 37 -2.86 5.95 -1.16
N LYS A 38 -2.17 7.09 -1.01
CA LYS A 38 -1.96 8.07 -2.08
C LYS A 38 -0.50 8.50 -2.09
N ASN A 39 0.13 8.43 -3.26
CA ASN A 39 1.55 8.75 -3.45
C ASN A 39 2.44 8.05 -2.42
N GLY A 40 2.25 6.74 -2.22
CA GLY A 40 3.01 5.94 -1.25
C GLY A 40 2.66 6.16 0.23
N ASN A 41 1.76 7.08 0.57
CA ASN A 41 1.42 7.42 1.95
C ASN A 41 0.02 6.94 2.34
N ILE A 42 -0.15 6.38 3.54
CA ILE A 42 -1.46 6.09 4.12
C ILE A 42 -2.14 7.42 4.46
N ILE A 43 -3.25 7.72 3.79
CA ILE A 43 -4.06 8.93 4.00
C ILE A 43 -5.34 8.66 4.80
N GLY A 44 -5.62 7.38 5.10
CA GLY A 44 -6.72 6.95 5.95
C GLY A 44 -6.65 5.45 6.19
N HIS A 45 -7.06 5.01 7.38
CA HIS A 45 -7.16 3.60 7.74
C HIS A 45 -8.38 3.40 8.63
N PHE A 46 -9.09 2.30 8.42
CA PHE A 46 -10.35 2.00 9.08
C PHE A 46 -10.35 0.53 9.51
N GLN A 47 -10.85 0.25 10.71
CA GLN A 47 -10.93 -1.11 11.24
C GLN A 47 -12.32 -1.48 11.77
N ASP A 48 -13.19 -0.50 11.98
CA ASP A 48 -14.46 -0.76 12.65
C ASP A 48 -15.48 -1.28 11.62
N VAL A 49 -16.08 -2.42 11.95
CA VAL A 49 -17.23 -2.95 11.20
C VAL A 49 -18.45 -2.09 11.56
N THR A 50 -19.08 -1.50 10.56
CA THR A 50 -20.17 -0.53 10.77
C THR A 50 -21.37 -0.85 9.90
N SER A 51 -22.57 -0.63 10.45
CA SER A 51 -23.82 -0.72 9.66
C SER A 51 -23.93 0.42 8.62
N GLY A 52 -23.30 1.57 8.90
CA GLY A 52 -23.29 2.75 8.05
C GLY A 52 -21.92 3.09 7.45
N TRP A 53 -21.89 4.18 6.69
CA TRP A 53 -20.70 4.72 6.04
C TRP A 53 -19.85 5.54 7.00
N GLN A 54 -18.54 5.29 7.00
CA GLN A 54 -17.51 6.07 7.67
C GLN A 54 -16.93 7.07 6.67
N ALA A 55 -16.92 8.37 7.00
CA ALA A 55 -16.48 9.41 6.09
C ALA A 55 -14.96 9.44 5.94
N LEU A 56 -14.46 9.67 4.72
CA LEU A 56 -13.05 9.96 4.44
C LEU A 56 -12.82 11.47 4.65
N PRO A 57 -12.10 11.91 5.71
CA PRO A 57 -12.04 13.33 6.07
C PRO A 57 -11.43 14.21 4.96
N SER A 58 -10.42 13.70 4.26
CA SER A 58 -9.71 14.42 3.20
C SER A 58 -10.40 14.33 1.83
N LYS A 59 -11.45 13.50 1.69
CA LYS A 59 -12.11 13.16 0.42
C LYS A 59 -11.11 13.06 -0.74
N PRO A 60 -10.23 12.07 -0.73
CA PRO A 60 -9.10 12.06 -1.64
C PRO A 60 -9.57 11.88 -3.10
N THR A 61 -8.95 12.62 -4.02
CA THR A 61 -9.06 12.41 -5.46
C THR A 61 -8.11 11.32 -5.92
N ALA A 62 -8.52 10.51 -6.91
CA ALA A 62 -7.67 9.55 -7.59
C ALA A 62 -6.34 10.16 -8.12
N PRO A 63 -5.28 9.35 -8.33
CA PRO A 63 -5.20 7.90 -8.09
C PRO A 63 -5.07 7.57 -6.60
N ILE A 64 -5.77 6.52 -6.17
CA ILE A 64 -5.74 6.00 -4.79
C ILE A 64 -5.68 4.48 -4.84
N THR A 65 -4.83 3.90 -4.02
CA THR A 65 -4.81 2.45 -3.78
C THR A 65 -5.55 2.17 -2.48
N VAL A 66 -6.53 1.29 -2.53
CA VAL A 66 -7.27 0.83 -1.36
C VAL A 66 -6.89 -0.61 -1.09
N VAL A 67 -6.46 -0.90 0.14
CA VAL A 67 -6.02 -2.25 0.55
C VAL A 67 -6.96 -2.74 1.64
N ASN A 68 -7.63 -3.86 1.39
CA ASN A 68 -8.38 -4.58 2.42
C ASN A 68 -7.52 -5.75 2.92
N THR A 69 -6.92 -5.60 4.09
CA THR A 69 -6.09 -6.67 4.69
C THR A 69 -6.90 -7.74 5.40
N ARG A 70 -8.19 -7.50 5.65
CA ARG A 70 -9.04 -8.38 6.45
C ARG A 70 -9.25 -9.72 5.76
N HIS A 71 -9.52 -10.77 6.54
CA HIS A 71 -9.61 -12.15 6.06
C HIS A 71 -11.04 -12.60 5.75
N ASP A 72 -12.02 -12.05 6.46
CA ASP A 72 -13.42 -12.48 6.50
C ASP A 72 -14.41 -11.33 6.33
N ASP A 73 -13.91 -10.10 6.16
CA ASP A 73 -14.72 -8.89 6.05
C ASP A 73 -14.47 -8.18 4.71
N VAL A 74 -15.54 -7.86 4.00
CA VAL A 74 -15.50 -7.00 2.81
C VAL A 74 -15.47 -5.52 3.18
N ALA A 75 -14.84 -4.74 2.32
CA ALA A 75 -14.83 -3.28 2.40
C ALA A 75 -15.57 -2.69 1.20
N TYR A 76 -16.49 -1.79 1.45
CA TYR A 76 -17.12 -0.98 0.42
C TYR A 76 -16.47 0.39 0.39
N ILE A 77 -16.06 0.85 -0.78
CA ILE A 77 -15.66 2.24 -1.02
C ILE A 77 -16.77 2.98 -1.75
N ARG A 78 -16.86 4.29 -1.52
CA ARG A 78 -17.86 5.14 -2.16
C ARG A 78 -17.23 6.40 -2.73
N TRP A 79 -17.66 6.75 -3.93
CA TRP A 79 -17.32 8.00 -4.59
C TRP A 79 -18.27 9.12 -4.19
N VAL A 80 -17.78 10.35 -4.25
CA VAL A 80 -18.62 11.55 -4.31
C VAL A 80 -19.60 11.38 -5.47
N GLY A 81 -20.90 11.30 -5.15
CA GLY A 81 -21.96 10.96 -6.11
C GLY A 81 -22.69 9.64 -5.81
N GLY A 82 -22.18 8.83 -4.88
CA GLY A 82 -22.90 7.66 -4.34
C GLY A 82 -22.59 6.33 -5.01
N THR A 83 -21.85 6.32 -6.12
CA THR A 83 -21.32 5.08 -6.71
C THR A 83 -20.46 4.33 -5.70
N THR A 84 -20.55 3.00 -5.68
CA THR A 84 -19.81 2.15 -4.74
C THR A 84 -19.05 1.05 -5.46
N ALA A 85 -18.03 0.52 -4.81
CA ALA A 85 -17.35 -0.71 -5.20
C ALA A 85 -17.10 -1.55 -3.95
N CYS A 86 -17.15 -2.87 -4.12
CA CYS A 86 -16.87 -3.82 -3.07
C CYS A 86 -15.48 -4.44 -3.27
N LEU A 87 -14.71 -4.51 -2.18
CA LEU A 87 -13.40 -5.12 -2.10
C LEU A 87 -13.53 -6.37 -1.25
N VAL A 88 -13.25 -7.52 -1.87
CA VAL A 88 -13.21 -8.82 -1.18
C VAL A 88 -12.07 -8.84 -0.13
N PRO A 89 -12.06 -9.81 0.79
CA PRO A 89 -10.97 -9.95 1.75
C PRO A 89 -9.60 -10.09 1.07
N GLN A 90 -8.55 -9.62 1.73
CA GLN A 90 -7.15 -9.71 1.28
C GLN A 90 -6.89 -9.20 -0.15
N SER A 91 -7.54 -8.11 -0.53
CA SER A 91 -7.47 -7.57 -1.89
C SER A 91 -6.98 -6.13 -1.92
N THR A 92 -6.47 -5.74 -3.08
CA THR A 92 -6.06 -4.37 -3.40
C THR A 92 -6.87 -3.88 -4.59
N PHE A 93 -7.40 -2.68 -4.50
CA PHE A 93 -8.18 -2.03 -5.55
C PHE A 93 -7.60 -0.65 -5.88
N THR A 94 -7.37 -0.38 -7.16
CA THR A 94 -6.88 0.91 -7.63
C THR A 94 -8.03 1.75 -8.15
N VAL A 95 -8.25 2.89 -7.51
CA VAL A 95 -9.18 3.92 -7.97
C VAL A 95 -8.44 4.82 -8.95
N THR A 96 -8.84 4.77 -10.22
CA THR A 96 -8.20 5.52 -11.32
C THR A 96 -8.83 6.88 -11.59
N GLY A 97 -10.05 7.12 -11.10
CA GLY A 97 -10.79 8.36 -11.33
C GLY A 97 -11.78 8.72 -10.23
N GLY A 98 -12.18 9.99 -10.21
CA GLY A 98 -13.13 10.53 -9.26
C GLY A 98 -12.55 10.83 -7.87
N GLN A 99 -13.44 11.15 -6.94
CA GLN A 99 -13.12 11.48 -5.55
C GLN A 99 -13.86 10.51 -4.63
N LEU A 100 -13.19 9.95 -3.63
CA LEU A 100 -13.83 9.09 -2.63
C LEU A 100 -14.36 9.92 -1.47
N ASP A 101 -15.48 9.51 -0.88
CA ASP A 101 -16.09 10.21 0.26
C ASP A 101 -16.31 9.33 1.49
N ALA A 102 -16.38 8.00 1.32
CA ALA A 102 -16.66 7.11 2.43
C ALA A 102 -16.15 5.67 2.21
N VAL A 103 -16.09 4.95 3.33
CA VAL A 103 -15.85 3.52 3.41
C VAL A 103 -16.88 2.86 4.34
N ARG A 104 -17.21 1.60 4.10
CA ARG A 104 -18.01 0.78 5.03
C ARG A 104 -17.41 -0.61 5.09
N ILE A 105 -17.04 -1.06 6.28
CA ILE A 105 -16.56 -2.43 6.50
C ILE A 105 -17.75 -3.26 6.97
N SER A 106 -17.96 -4.41 6.34
CA SER A 106 -19.08 -5.31 6.61
C SER A 106 -18.55 -6.69 6.98
N SER A 107 -19.20 -7.36 7.93
CA SER A 107 -18.83 -8.70 8.39
C SER A 107 -19.17 -9.84 7.41
N SER A 108 -19.21 -9.54 6.12
CA SER A 108 -19.46 -10.53 5.06
C SER A 108 -18.13 -10.94 4.46
N ALA A 109 -17.94 -12.23 4.23
CA ALA A 109 -16.77 -12.75 3.52
C ALA A 109 -16.86 -12.57 1.99
N THR A 110 -18.02 -12.14 1.49
CA THR A 110 -18.29 -12.00 0.05
C THR A 110 -18.88 -10.65 -0.31
N CYS A 111 -18.45 -10.17 -1.48
CA CYS A 111 -19.17 -9.22 -2.31
C CYS A 111 -20.19 -10.02 -3.16
#